data_AF-A0A9W7GC67-F1
#
_entry.id   AF-A0A9W7GC67-F1
#
_cell.length_a   1.000
_cell.length_b   1.000
_cell.length_c   1.000
_cell.angle_alpha   90.00
_cell.angle_beta   90.00
_cell.angle_gamma   90.00
#
_symmetry.space_group_name_H-M   'P 1'
#
loop_
_entity.id
_entity.type
_entity.pdbx_description
1 polymer ?
#
loop_
_entity_poly.entity_id
_entity_poly.type
_entity_poly.pdbx_seq_one_letter_code
_entity_poly.pdbx_strand_id
1 'polypeptide(L)'
;MNPLAIVFDLDGTLISEDSTESGVVVRPGAVEMLSKIRNCGMVLAIFTAASAEWCEEVKSVLCNELCDERHDCDVNCQKVFVSTKWSRHLKHQGSPAPMTFRRINSSGGVGCNWCGMRTCERCLLHCDGFCPCRNVKKLFRLRPRNVFMRERTVIVENTVQQCVHNFGNAIYVPTYENGVVETEGEVMAALGGFLSRLHGEVEDVRTFKKCDCDVFGGGFHECRSQSWWSW
;
A
#
# COMPACT_ATOMS: atom_id res chain seq x y z
N MET A 1 -16.68 15.88 11.27
CA MET A 1 -15.25 15.61 10.99
C MET A 1 -15.17 14.89 9.64
N ASN A 2 -14.19 15.19 8.79
CA ASN A 2 -14.07 14.47 7.52
C ASN A 2 -13.64 13.02 7.76
N PRO A 3 -14.21 12.04 7.05
CA PRO A 3 -13.86 10.64 7.23
C PRO A 3 -12.39 10.41 6.91
N LEU A 4 -11.79 9.41 7.58
CA LEU A 4 -10.43 9.00 7.28
C LEU A 4 -10.44 8.17 6.00
N ALA A 5 -9.65 8.55 5.01
CA ALA A 5 -9.43 7.76 3.80
C ALA A 5 -8.20 6.86 3.98
N ILE A 6 -8.36 5.57 3.65
CA ILE A 6 -7.33 4.56 3.80
C ILE A 6 -7.11 3.94 2.44
N VAL A 7 -5.86 4.04 1.98
CA VAL A 7 -5.41 3.53 0.68
C VAL A 7 -4.57 2.30 0.95
N PHE A 8 -5.05 1.14 0.52
CA PHE A 8 -4.32 -0.11 0.68
C PHE A 8 -3.53 -0.45 -0.58
N ASP A 9 -2.30 -0.90 -0.38
CA ASP A 9 -1.70 -1.85 -1.33
C ASP A 9 -2.38 -3.23 -1.24
N LEU A 10 -2.16 -4.09 -2.23
CA LEU A 10 -2.70 -5.44 -2.27
C LEU A 10 -1.63 -6.47 -1.85
N ASP A 11 -0.62 -6.67 -2.70
CA ASP A 11 0.31 -7.79 -2.63
C ASP A 11 1.26 -7.70 -1.43
N GLY A 12 1.19 -8.69 -0.55
CA GLY A 12 1.93 -8.69 0.71
C GLY A 12 1.38 -7.70 1.75
N THR A 13 0.30 -6.99 1.46
CA THR A 13 -0.41 -6.13 2.40
C THR A 13 -1.73 -6.77 2.85
N LEU A 14 -2.68 -6.96 1.94
CA LEU A 14 -4.00 -7.54 2.19
C LEU A 14 -4.10 -9.01 1.74
N ILE A 15 -3.27 -9.41 0.79
CA ILE A 15 -3.32 -10.73 0.16
C ILE A 15 -1.92 -11.25 -0.14
N SER A 16 -1.80 -12.56 -0.35
CA SER A 16 -0.63 -13.21 -0.97
C SER A 16 -1.10 -14.00 -2.19
N GLU A 17 -0.21 -14.14 -3.17
CA GLU A 17 -0.36 -15.18 -4.20
C GLU A 17 -0.10 -16.54 -3.56
N ASP A 18 -0.90 -17.55 -3.89
CA ASP A 18 -0.55 -18.93 -3.59
C ASP A 18 0.40 -19.45 -4.67
N SER A 19 1.58 -19.92 -4.25
CA SER A 19 2.58 -20.48 -5.15
C SER A 19 2.20 -21.86 -5.72
N THR A 20 1.21 -22.52 -5.13
CA THR A 20 0.82 -23.91 -5.43
C THR A 20 -0.51 -24.01 -6.18
N GLU A 21 -1.43 -23.08 -5.93
CA GLU A 21 -2.69 -22.93 -6.64
C GLU A 21 -2.74 -21.51 -7.18
N SER A 22 -3.14 -21.27 -8.43
CA SER A 22 -3.20 -19.92 -9.00
C SER A 22 -4.36 -19.12 -8.41
N GLY A 23 -4.29 -18.80 -7.12
CA GLY A 23 -5.36 -18.24 -6.32
C GLY A 23 -4.89 -17.14 -5.37
N VAL A 24 -5.85 -16.29 -5.00
CA VAL A 24 -5.68 -15.20 -4.03
C VAL A 24 -5.89 -15.74 -2.62
N VAL A 25 -4.87 -15.60 -1.76
CA VAL A 25 -4.99 -15.91 -0.33
C VAL A 25 -5.15 -14.62 0.44
N VAL A 26 -6.33 -14.42 1.02
CA VAL A 26 -6.60 -13.27 1.87
C VAL A 26 -5.81 -13.38 3.16
N ARG A 27 -5.13 -12.30 3.55
CA ARG A 27 -4.40 -12.23 4.81
C ARG A 27 -5.37 -12.41 5.98
N PRO A 28 -5.08 -13.27 6.96
CA PRO A 28 -5.94 -13.46 8.12
C PRO A 28 -6.29 -12.12 8.80
N GLY A 29 -7.55 -11.96 9.21
CA GLY A 29 -8.04 -10.72 9.82
C GLY A 29 -8.34 -9.57 8.85
N ALA A 30 -7.96 -9.66 7.57
CA ALA A 30 -8.13 -8.55 6.62
C ALA A 30 -9.62 -8.26 6.36
N VAL A 31 -10.44 -9.29 6.22
CA VAL A 31 -11.90 -9.14 6.00
C VAL A 31 -12.56 -8.51 7.23
N GLU A 32 -12.29 -9.01 8.45
CA GLU A 32 -12.86 -8.40 9.66
C GLU A 32 -12.41 -6.95 9.83
N MET A 33 -11.13 -6.66 9.56
CA MET A 33 -10.60 -5.31 9.62
C MET A 33 -11.30 -4.38 8.60
N LEU A 34 -11.40 -4.78 7.33
CA LEU A 34 -12.05 -3.99 6.29
C LEU A 34 -13.55 -3.76 6.59
N SER A 35 -14.24 -4.79 7.08
CA SER A 35 -15.63 -4.70 7.52
C SER A 35 -15.79 -3.69 8.66
N LYS A 36 -14.95 -3.78 9.69
CA LYS A 36 -14.92 -2.82 10.81
C LYS A 36 -14.66 -1.40 10.31
N ILE A 37 -13.68 -1.21 9.43
CA ILE A 37 -13.33 0.10 8.88
C ILE A 37 -14.53 0.72 8.14
N ARG A 38 -15.19 -0.08 7.29
CA ARG A 38 -16.39 0.33 6.55
C ARG A 38 -17.51 0.73 7.51
N ASN A 39 -17.76 -0.07 8.54
CA ASN A 39 -18.83 0.17 9.51
C ASN A 39 -18.58 1.43 10.37
N CYS A 40 -17.32 1.83 10.53
CA CYS A 40 -16.95 3.11 11.16
C CYS A 40 -17.09 4.33 10.22
N GLY A 41 -17.55 4.16 8.98
CA GLY A 41 -17.72 5.27 8.03
C GLY A 41 -16.41 5.81 7.46
N MET A 42 -15.32 5.06 7.57
CA MET A 42 -14.06 5.38 6.90
C MET A 42 -14.13 5.04 5.41
N VAL A 43 -13.29 5.71 4.63
CA VAL A 43 -13.25 5.54 3.18
C VAL A 43 -12.14 4.56 2.80
N LEU A 44 -12.49 3.52 2.05
CA LEU A 44 -11.54 2.50 1.57
C LEU A 44 -11.18 2.75 0.09
N ALA A 45 -9.91 2.61 -0.24
CA ALA A 45 -9.40 2.68 -1.61
C ALA A 45 -8.24 1.71 -1.82
N ILE A 46 -8.02 1.31 -3.08
CA ILE A 46 -6.89 0.49 -3.49
C ILE A 46 -5.92 1.35 -4.30
N PHE A 47 -4.63 1.26 -4.00
CA PHE A 47 -3.57 1.70 -4.88
C PHE A 47 -2.53 0.60 -4.96
N THR A 48 -2.60 -0.21 -6.02
CA THR A 48 -1.67 -1.33 -6.26
C THR A 48 -0.66 -1.01 -7.36
N ALA A 49 0.48 -1.69 -7.28
CA ALA A 49 1.48 -1.72 -8.32
C ALA A 49 1.17 -2.79 -9.40
N ALA A 50 0.26 -3.72 -9.11
CA ALA A 50 -0.10 -4.82 -9.98
C ALA A 50 -0.86 -4.41 -11.25
N SER A 51 -1.16 -5.41 -12.09
CA SER A 51 -1.96 -5.24 -13.30
C SER A 51 -3.41 -4.85 -12.94
N ALA A 52 -4.12 -4.27 -13.91
CA ALA A 52 -5.55 -3.98 -13.73
C ALA A 52 -6.34 -5.27 -13.50
N GLU A 53 -6.04 -6.31 -14.29
CA GLU A 53 -6.70 -7.62 -14.22
C GLU A 53 -6.55 -8.26 -12.84
N TRP A 54 -5.32 -8.29 -12.31
CA TRP A 54 -5.05 -8.80 -10.96
C TRP A 54 -5.76 -7.99 -9.87
N CYS A 55 -5.73 -6.66 -10.00
CA CYS A 55 -6.43 -5.79 -9.08
C CYS A 55 -7.94 -6.06 -9.05
N GLU A 56 -8.54 -6.37 -10.20
CA GLU A 56 -9.96 -6.67 -10.32
C GLU A 56 -10.30 -8.05 -9.75
N GLU A 57 -9.46 -9.05 -9.98
CA GLU A 57 -9.60 -10.38 -9.36
C GLU A 57 -9.58 -10.30 -7.83
N VAL A 58 -8.55 -9.67 -7.26
CA VAL A 58 -8.42 -9.49 -5.80
C VAL A 58 -9.59 -8.68 -5.24
N LYS A 59 -9.99 -7.61 -5.93
CA LYS A 59 -11.13 -6.78 -5.51
C LYS A 59 -12.42 -7.58 -5.50
N SER A 60 -12.64 -8.45 -6.48
CA SER A 60 -13.80 -9.36 -6.52
C SER A 60 -13.82 -10.30 -5.33
N VAL A 61 -12.70 -10.94 -5.01
CA VAL A 61 -12.56 -11.79 -3.81
C VAL A 61 -12.91 -11.01 -2.55
N LEU A 62 -12.26 -9.86 -2.31
CA LEU A 62 -12.51 -9.05 -1.11
C LEU A 62 -13.95 -8.54 -1.03
N CYS A 63 -14.54 -8.12 -2.14
CA CYS A 63 -15.92 -7.65 -2.16
C CYS A 63 -16.93 -8.78 -1.90
N ASN A 64 -16.69 -9.99 -2.39
CA ASN A 64 -17.53 -11.16 -2.11
C ASN A 64 -17.49 -11.54 -0.63
N GLU A 65 -16.32 -11.46 0.00
CA GLU A 65 -16.16 -11.71 1.44
C GLU A 65 -16.82 -10.61 2.29
N LEU A 66 -16.82 -9.36 1.81
CA LEU A 66 -17.33 -8.20 2.57
C LEU A 66 -18.79 -7.88 2.34
N CYS A 67 -19.42 -8.42 1.29
CA CYS A 67 -20.79 -8.12 0.93
C CYS A 67 -21.66 -9.35 1.17
N ASP A 68 -22.69 -9.19 2.01
CA ASP A 68 -23.67 -10.26 2.33
C ASP A 68 -24.48 -10.72 1.10
N GLU A 69 -24.43 -9.96 0.00
CA GLU A 69 -25.05 -10.27 -1.27
C GLU A 69 -24.00 -10.60 -2.32
N ARG A 70 -24.12 -11.78 -2.94
CA ARG A 70 -23.38 -12.12 -4.16
C ARG A 70 -23.70 -11.09 -5.23
N HIS A 71 -22.70 -10.31 -5.63
CA HIS A 71 -22.81 -9.35 -6.71
C HIS A 71 -21.59 -9.47 -7.61
N ASP A 72 -21.79 -9.25 -8.90
CA ASP A 72 -20.71 -9.32 -9.87
C ASP A 72 -19.84 -8.07 -9.73
N CYS A 73 -18.60 -8.27 -9.26
CA CYS A 73 -17.64 -7.18 -9.08
C CYS A 73 -16.97 -6.84 -10.40
N ASP A 74 -17.17 -5.61 -10.86
CA ASP A 74 -16.47 -5.08 -12.02
C ASP A 74 -15.49 -3.94 -11.65
N VAL A 75 -14.81 -3.40 -12.67
CA VAL A 75 -13.85 -2.29 -12.54
C VAL A 75 -14.42 -1.02 -11.92
N ASN A 76 -15.73 -0.82 -12.00
CA ASN A 76 -16.43 0.34 -11.47
C ASN A 76 -17.12 0.06 -10.13
N CYS A 77 -17.04 -1.16 -9.59
CA CYS A 77 -17.63 -1.50 -8.30
C CYS A 77 -17.01 -0.65 -7.19
N GLN A 78 -17.84 0.21 -6.60
CA GLN A 78 -17.48 1.10 -5.49
C GLN A 78 -18.16 0.71 -4.17
N LYS A 79 -18.77 -0.49 -4.09
CA LYS A 79 -19.51 -0.96 -2.91
C LYS A 79 -18.62 -1.06 -1.67
N VAL A 80 -17.36 -1.45 -1.87
CA VAL A 80 -16.34 -1.49 -0.82
C VAL A 80 -15.29 -0.40 -1.03
N PHE A 81 -14.67 -0.34 -2.22
CA PHE A 81 -13.56 0.56 -2.49
C PHE A 81 -14.01 1.73 -3.37
N VAL A 82 -14.00 2.95 -2.83
CA VAL A 82 -14.49 4.14 -3.56
C VAL A 82 -13.55 4.59 -4.69
N SER A 83 -12.31 4.08 -4.68
CA SER A 83 -11.31 4.39 -5.69
C SER A 83 -10.32 3.25 -5.81
N THR A 84 -10.00 2.89 -7.04
CA THR A 84 -8.97 1.91 -7.37
C THR A 84 -7.97 2.56 -8.32
N LYS A 85 -6.69 2.38 -8.03
CA LYS A 85 -5.60 2.83 -8.88
C LYS A 85 -4.56 1.74 -9.03
N TRP A 86 -4.24 1.42 -10.27
CA TRP A 86 -3.14 0.53 -10.62
C TRP A 86 -2.09 1.30 -11.43
N SER A 87 -0.83 0.91 -11.31
CA SER A 87 0.27 1.52 -12.05
C SER A 87 0.71 0.62 -13.19
N ARG A 88 0.48 1.05 -14.44
CA ARG A 88 0.74 0.27 -15.68
C ARG A 88 2.21 -0.13 -15.91
N HIS A 89 3.15 0.32 -15.05
CA HIS A 89 4.59 0.18 -15.23
C HIS A 89 5.19 -1.15 -14.74
N LEU A 90 4.40 -2.09 -14.24
CA LEU A 90 4.89 -3.40 -13.78
C LEU A 90 4.45 -4.59 -14.64
N LYS A 91 4.05 -4.34 -15.90
CA LYS A 91 3.71 -5.40 -16.89
C LYS A 91 4.83 -6.40 -17.22
N HIS A 92 6.03 -6.24 -16.65
CA HIS A 92 7.17 -7.13 -16.86
C HIS A 92 7.74 -7.67 -15.54
N GLN A 93 6.87 -8.22 -14.68
CA GLN A 93 7.32 -9.14 -13.63
C GLN A 93 7.42 -10.60 -14.12
N GLY A 94 7.09 -10.88 -15.38
CA GLY A 94 7.43 -12.14 -16.04
C GLY A 94 8.90 -12.13 -16.46
N SER A 95 9.77 -12.74 -15.66
CA SER A 95 11.23 -12.82 -15.79
C SER A 95 11.99 -11.59 -15.27
N PRO A 96 13.15 -11.75 -14.59
CA PRO A 96 14.08 -10.64 -14.46
C PRO A 96 14.31 -10.07 -15.85
N ALA A 97 14.08 -8.78 -16.04
CA ALA A 97 14.27 -8.12 -17.31
C ALA A 97 15.60 -8.61 -17.89
N PRO A 98 15.62 -9.19 -19.12
CA PRO A 98 16.84 -9.75 -19.67
C PRO A 98 17.92 -8.68 -19.57
N MET A 99 19.03 -9.04 -18.91
CA MET A 99 20.23 -8.22 -18.68
C MET A 99 20.71 -7.61 -20.00
N THR A 100 20.04 -6.56 -20.43
CA THR A 100 20.48 -5.73 -21.53
C THR A 100 21.25 -4.63 -20.84
N PHE A 101 22.56 -4.81 -20.77
CA PHE A 101 23.57 -3.79 -20.47
C PHE A 101 23.50 -2.67 -21.52
N ARG A 102 22.36 -2.00 -21.65
CA ARG A 102 22.32 -0.66 -22.21
C ARG A 102 22.34 0.26 -21.03
N ARG A 103 23.51 0.84 -20.77
CA ARG A 103 23.60 2.15 -20.12
C ARG A 103 22.54 3.02 -20.78
N ILE A 104 21.45 3.28 -20.06
CA ILE A 104 20.48 4.27 -20.48
C ILE A 104 21.23 5.58 -20.34
N ASN A 105 21.90 6.00 -21.42
CA ASN A 105 22.26 7.38 -21.65
C ASN A 105 20.94 8.11 -21.88
N SER A 106 20.21 8.39 -20.80
CA SER A 106 19.04 9.26 -20.87
C SER A 106 19.56 10.67 -21.03
N SER A 107 19.64 11.12 -22.27
CA SER A 107 19.85 12.50 -22.73
C SER A 107 18.71 13.44 -22.30
N GLY A 108 18.07 13.19 -21.15
CA GLY A 108 16.82 13.81 -20.73
C GLY A 108 16.62 13.74 -19.20
N GLY A 109 17.48 14.42 -18.46
CA GLY A 109 17.16 15.27 -17.30
C GLY A 109 16.40 14.77 -16.06
N VAL A 110 15.80 13.57 -15.99
CA VAL A 110 14.95 13.20 -14.84
C VAL A 110 15.73 12.36 -13.81
N GLY A 111 16.04 12.96 -12.65
CA GLY A 111 16.69 12.29 -11.53
C GLY A 111 15.81 11.24 -10.82
N CYS A 112 16.45 10.42 -9.99
CA CYS A 112 15.80 9.47 -9.09
C CYS A 112 14.80 10.18 -8.16
N ASN A 113 13.57 9.66 -8.02
CA ASN A 113 12.57 10.31 -7.13
C ASN A 113 12.89 10.16 -5.64
N TRP A 114 13.80 9.25 -5.26
CA TRP A 114 14.22 9.02 -3.88
C TRP A 114 15.36 9.95 -3.47
N CYS A 115 16.45 9.98 -4.23
CA CYS A 115 17.65 10.74 -3.88
C CYS A 115 17.89 11.99 -4.74
N GLY A 116 17.03 12.28 -5.73
CA GLY A 116 17.17 13.43 -6.62
C GLY A 116 18.35 13.35 -7.62
N MET A 117 19.24 12.37 -7.46
CA MET A 117 20.44 12.21 -8.29
C MET A 117 20.10 11.64 -9.67
N ARG A 118 20.82 12.10 -10.70
CA ARG A 118 20.68 11.59 -12.08
C ARG A 118 21.23 10.18 -12.25
N THR A 119 22.14 9.78 -11.36
CA THR A 119 22.75 8.45 -11.29
C THR A 119 22.38 7.80 -9.95
N CYS A 120 22.12 6.49 -9.98
CA CYS A 120 21.62 5.74 -8.82
C CYS A 120 22.73 5.30 -7.86
N GLU A 121 23.89 5.96 -7.86
CA GLU A 121 25.09 5.59 -7.08
C GLU A 121 24.90 5.68 -5.55
N ARG A 122 23.87 6.38 -5.09
CA ARG A 122 23.48 6.47 -3.66
C ARG A 122 22.16 5.76 -3.35
N CYS A 123 21.59 5.02 -4.31
CA CYS A 123 20.43 4.20 -4.04
C CYS A 123 20.92 2.96 -3.26
N LEU A 124 20.41 2.74 -2.04
CA LEU A 124 20.79 1.58 -1.20
C LEU A 124 20.53 0.23 -1.90
N LEU A 125 19.62 0.24 -2.87
CA LEU A 125 19.40 -0.83 -3.83
C LEU A 125 20.17 -0.47 -5.10
N HIS A 126 21.38 -1.02 -5.26
CA HIS A 126 22.08 -1.01 -6.55
C HIS A 126 21.17 -1.66 -7.59
N CYS A 127 20.64 -0.85 -8.50
CA CYS A 127 19.73 -1.30 -9.54
C CYS A 127 20.49 -1.44 -10.85
N ASP A 128 20.56 -2.66 -11.38
CA ASP A 128 21.08 -2.98 -12.71
C ASP A 128 20.11 -2.50 -13.82
N GLY A 129 19.90 -1.18 -13.90
CA GLY A 129 19.10 -0.53 -14.94
C GLY A 129 17.62 -0.28 -14.61
N PHE A 130 17.07 -0.88 -13.55
CA PHE A 130 15.68 -0.64 -13.10
C PHE A 130 15.65 0.10 -11.76
N CYS A 131 15.56 1.45 -11.75
CA CYS A 131 15.45 2.17 -10.48
C CYS A 131 14.06 1.99 -9.87
N PRO A 132 13.92 1.24 -8.75
CA PRO A 132 12.63 0.97 -8.14
C PRO A 132 11.94 2.28 -7.73
N CYS A 133 12.76 3.27 -7.33
CA CYS A 133 12.41 4.67 -7.04
C CYS A 133 11.52 5.37 -8.08
N ARG A 134 11.39 4.84 -9.30
CA ARG A 134 10.52 5.40 -10.35
C ARG A 134 9.06 4.98 -10.18
N ASN A 135 8.80 3.88 -9.48
CA ASN A 135 7.47 3.30 -9.26
C ASN A 135 6.99 3.63 -7.85
N VAL A 136 6.56 4.87 -7.67
CA VAL A 136 6.12 5.42 -6.38
C VAL A 136 4.63 5.75 -6.42
N LYS A 137 3.92 5.39 -5.36
CA LYS A 137 2.51 5.73 -5.16
C LYS A 137 2.45 7.15 -4.63
N LYS A 138 1.85 8.04 -5.41
CA LYS A 138 1.71 9.47 -5.06
C LYS A 138 0.26 9.72 -4.64
N LEU A 139 -0.01 9.81 -3.34
CA LEU A 139 -1.37 10.04 -2.82
C LEU A 139 -1.99 11.31 -3.37
N PHE A 140 -1.19 12.35 -3.62
CA PHE A 140 -1.68 13.56 -4.27
C PHE A 140 -2.17 13.32 -5.70
N ARG A 141 -2.12 12.12 -6.29
CA ARG A 141 -2.73 11.82 -7.59
C ARG A 141 -4.08 11.12 -7.46
N LEU A 142 -4.56 10.84 -6.25
CA LEU A 142 -5.88 10.28 -6.03
C LEU A 142 -6.96 11.35 -6.13
N ARG A 143 -8.14 10.91 -6.56
CA ARG A 143 -9.34 11.73 -6.78
C ARG A 143 -10.55 10.95 -6.25
N PRO A 144 -11.58 11.64 -5.75
CA PRO A 144 -11.72 13.10 -5.71
C PRO A 144 -11.02 13.74 -4.49
N ARG A 145 -10.68 15.04 -4.56
CA ARG A 145 -9.83 15.71 -3.54
C ARG A 145 -10.50 15.97 -2.21
N ASN A 146 -11.82 16.12 -2.24
CA ASN A 146 -12.66 16.24 -1.05
C ASN A 146 -12.74 14.92 -0.26
N VAL A 147 -12.41 13.79 -0.89
CA VAL A 147 -12.29 12.49 -0.22
C VAL A 147 -10.85 12.27 0.23
N PHE A 148 -9.88 12.40 -0.68
CA PHE A 148 -8.47 12.15 -0.39
C PHE A 148 -7.73 13.43 0.01
N MET A 149 -8.08 13.98 1.18
CA MET A 149 -7.41 15.14 1.79
C MET A 149 -6.11 14.71 2.47
N ARG A 150 -5.07 15.54 2.38
CA ARG A 150 -3.73 15.20 2.88
C ARG A 150 -3.71 14.95 4.38
N GLU A 151 -4.50 15.68 5.15
CA GLU A 151 -4.61 15.61 6.60
C GLU A 151 -5.40 14.37 7.05
N ARG A 152 -6.21 13.80 6.16
CA ARG A 152 -7.16 12.72 6.46
C ARG A 152 -7.04 11.55 5.50
N THR A 153 -5.85 11.32 4.94
CA THR A 153 -5.57 10.16 4.08
C THR A 153 -4.32 9.44 4.57
N VAL A 154 -4.39 8.13 4.72
CA VAL A 154 -3.21 7.27 4.96
C VAL A 154 -3.06 6.25 3.85
N ILE A 155 -1.83 5.79 3.62
CA ILE A 155 -1.51 4.66 2.76
C ILE A 155 -0.91 3.54 3.61
N VAL A 156 -1.47 2.34 3.48
CA VAL A 156 -0.98 1.12 4.13
C VAL A 156 -0.25 0.29 3.08
N GLU A 157 1.02 -0.01 3.34
CA GLU A 157 1.94 -0.52 2.33
C GLU A 157 3.04 -1.37 2.98
N ASN A 158 3.35 -2.54 2.44
CA ASN A 158 4.51 -3.34 2.86
C ASN A 158 5.82 -2.88 2.18
N THR A 159 5.76 -2.30 0.98
CA THR A 159 6.93 -1.79 0.26
C THR A 159 7.16 -0.30 0.52
N VAL A 160 7.97 0.00 1.53
CA VAL A 160 8.39 1.35 1.97
C VAL A 160 8.81 2.26 0.80
N GLN A 161 9.54 1.71 -0.17
CA GLN A 161 10.02 2.40 -1.36
C GLN A 161 8.91 2.87 -2.32
N GLN A 162 7.66 2.42 -2.17
CA GLN A 162 6.53 2.95 -2.93
C GLN A 162 5.91 4.20 -2.27
N CYS A 163 6.19 4.43 -0.99
CA CYS A 163 5.57 5.48 -0.18
C CYS A 163 6.41 6.75 0.01
N VAL A 164 7.49 6.88 -0.73
CA VAL A 164 8.56 7.88 -0.51
C VAL A 164 8.14 9.33 -0.66
N HIS A 165 6.97 9.59 -1.25
CA HIS A 165 6.40 10.94 -1.37
C HIS A 165 5.24 11.19 -0.40
N ASN A 166 4.91 10.23 0.45
CA ASN A 166 3.75 10.26 1.34
C ASN A 166 4.20 10.42 2.81
N PHE A 167 5.18 11.28 3.05
CA PHE A 167 5.71 11.54 4.39
C PHE A 167 4.61 11.92 5.38
N GLY A 168 4.58 11.23 6.52
CA GLY A 168 3.55 11.39 7.55
C GLY A 168 2.21 10.73 7.21
N ASN A 169 1.98 10.31 5.97
CA ASN A 169 0.74 9.64 5.54
C ASN A 169 0.91 8.12 5.37
N ALA A 170 2.14 7.62 5.30
CA ALA A 170 2.42 6.20 5.14
C ALA A 170 2.41 5.44 6.47
N ILE A 171 1.85 4.25 6.44
CA ILE A 171 1.79 3.25 7.49
C ILE A 171 2.36 1.96 6.86
N TYR A 172 3.32 1.31 7.53
CA TYR A 172 3.97 0.12 6.98
C TYR A 172 3.58 -1.14 7.73
N VAL A 173 3.16 -2.16 6.99
CA VAL A 173 2.85 -3.48 7.54
C VAL A 173 3.93 -4.49 7.14
N PRO A 174 4.16 -5.54 7.94
CA PRO A 174 4.98 -6.67 7.51
C PRO A 174 4.42 -7.28 6.21
N THR A 175 5.31 -7.69 5.32
CA THR A 175 4.95 -8.46 4.13
C THR A 175 4.28 -9.75 4.55
N TYR A 176 3.08 -9.99 4.03
CA TYR A 176 2.37 -11.26 4.16
C TYR A 176 2.73 -12.18 3.00
N GLU A 177 3.14 -13.40 3.32
CA GLU A 177 3.38 -14.47 2.35
C GLU A 177 2.65 -15.71 2.85
N ASN A 178 1.91 -16.38 1.95
CA ASN A 178 1.19 -17.60 2.28
C ASN A 178 2.17 -18.66 2.83
N GLY A 179 1.85 -19.25 3.99
CA GLY A 179 2.70 -20.22 4.67
C GLY A 179 3.68 -19.64 5.70
N VAL A 180 3.74 -18.31 5.86
CA VAL A 180 4.40 -17.67 7.02
C VAL A 180 3.45 -17.70 8.23
N VAL A 181 4.01 -17.78 9.45
CA VAL A 181 3.30 -17.89 10.74
C VAL A 181 2.57 -16.58 11.08
N GLU A 182 1.56 -16.22 10.30
CA GLU A 182 0.54 -15.24 10.65
C GLU A 182 -0.80 -15.96 10.58
N THR A 183 -1.16 -16.66 11.66
CA THR A 183 -2.30 -17.60 11.65
C THR A 183 -3.59 -17.03 12.22
N GLU A 184 -3.49 -16.00 13.08
CA GLU A 184 -4.64 -15.52 13.87
C GLU A 184 -5.13 -14.12 13.45
N GLY A 185 -4.59 -13.57 12.35
CA GLY A 185 -5.00 -12.26 11.84
C GLY A 185 -4.66 -11.09 12.76
N GLU A 186 -3.70 -11.33 13.65
CA GLU A 186 -3.20 -10.36 14.60
C GLU A 186 -2.83 -9.05 13.87
N VAL A 187 -2.00 -9.08 12.81
CA VAL A 187 -1.51 -7.87 12.12
C VAL A 187 -2.65 -6.95 11.72
N MET A 188 -3.67 -7.53 11.10
CA MET A 188 -4.85 -6.80 10.64
C MET A 188 -5.72 -6.31 11.82
N ALA A 189 -5.77 -7.05 12.93
CA ALA A 189 -6.47 -6.63 14.13
C ALA A 189 -5.86 -5.37 14.78
N ALA A 190 -4.53 -5.32 14.99
CA ALA A 190 -3.92 -4.10 15.57
C ALA A 190 -3.90 -2.94 14.58
N LEU A 191 -3.69 -3.19 13.28
CA LEU A 191 -3.87 -2.18 12.23
C LEU A 191 -5.28 -1.60 12.29
N GLY A 192 -6.31 -2.44 12.38
CA GLY A 192 -7.70 -2.01 12.54
C GLY A 192 -7.92 -1.14 13.78
N GLY A 193 -7.40 -1.54 14.94
CA GLY A 193 -7.44 -0.75 16.17
C GLY A 193 -6.74 0.60 16.04
N PHE A 194 -5.57 0.62 15.41
CA PHE A 194 -4.82 1.84 15.15
C PHE A 194 -5.55 2.81 14.22
N LEU A 195 -6.12 2.30 13.11
CA LEU A 195 -6.91 3.11 12.20
C LEU A 195 -8.16 3.69 12.87
N SER A 196 -8.81 2.93 13.76
CA SER A 196 -9.92 3.45 14.56
C SER A 196 -9.51 4.65 15.44
N ARG A 197 -8.33 4.59 16.08
CA ARG A 197 -7.80 5.74 16.86
C ARG A 197 -7.51 6.94 15.97
N LEU A 198 -6.84 6.75 14.84
CA LEU A 198 -6.60 7.83 13.87
C LEU A 198 -7.91 8.46 13.39
N HIS A 199 -8.93 7.65 13.18
CA HIS A 199 -10.22 8.14 12.72
C HIS A 199 -10.90 9.02 13.76
N GLY A 200 -10.94 8.60 15.03
CA GLY A 200 -11.66 9.26 16.11
C GLY A 200 -10.93 10.42 16.80
N GLU A 201 -9.59 10.37 16.88
CA GLU A 201 -8.82 11.26 17.77
C GLU A 201 -7.91 12.26 17.05
N VAL A 202 -7.67 12.08 15.75
CA VAL A 202 -6.56 12.77 15.06
C VAL A 202 -7.04 13.59 13.87
N GLU A 203 -6.99 14.93 13.95
CA GLU A 203 -7.42 15.77 12.82
C GLU A 203 -6.45 15.78 11.63
N ASP A 204 -5.14 15.71 11.90
CA ASP A 204 -4.10 15.60 10.89
C ASP A 204 -3.25 14.37 11.14
N VAL A 205 -3.44 13.33 10.32
CA VAL A 205 -2.72 12.06 10.48
C VAL A 205 -1.21 12.24 10.42
N ARG A 206 -0.69 13.30 9.80
CA ARG A 206 0.76 13.52 9.64
C ARG A 206 1.45 13.91 10.94
N THR A 207 0.71 14.45 11.91
CA THR A 207 1.25 14.83 13.22
C THR A 207 1.27 13.65 14.19
N PHE A 208 0.55 12.57 13.88
CA PHE A 208 0.47 11.39 14.72
C PHE A 208 1.69 10.47 14.55
N LYS A 209 2.26 10.07 15.68
CA LYS A 209 3.38 9.13 15.77
C LYS A 209 2.90 7.73 15.38
N LYS A 210 3.53 7.14 14.35
CA LYS A 210 3.15 5.83 13.77
C LYS A 210 4.09 4.69 14.18
N CYS A 211 5.16 5.03 14.90
CA CYS A 211 6.19 4.10 15.34
C CYS A 211 6.89 4.70 16.56
N ASP A 212 7.32 3.86 17.52
CA ASP A 212 7.91 4.16 18.83
C ASP A 212 9.41 4.00 18.85
N CYS A 213 10.03 3.90 17.67
CA CYS A 213 11.47 4.02 17.59
C CYS A 213 11.94 5.36 18.17
N ASP A 214 13.00 5.33 18.97
CA ASP A 214 13.62 6.53 19.55
C ASP A 214 14.33 7.41 18.49
N VAL A 215 14.39 6.96 17.24
CA VAL A 215 14.98 7.69 16.11
C VAL A 215 13.99 8.73 15.56
N PHE A 216 13.46 9.61 16.42
CA PHE A 216 12.63 10.74 16.00
C PHE A 216 13.50 11.97 15.67
N GLY A 217 14.20 11.88 14.54
CA GLY A 217 15.03 12.96 13.96
C GLY A 217 14.46 13.54 12.67
N GLY A 218 13.13 13.67 12.54
CA GLY A 218 12.49 14.45 11.46
C GLY A 218 12.68 13.94 10.01
N GLY A 219 13.08 12.69 9.79
CA GLY A 219 13.32 12.10 8.47
C GLY A 219 12.42 10.90 8.13
N PHE A 220 12.55 10.39 6.90
CA PHE A 220 11.97 9.10 6.49
C PHE A 220 12.55 7.98 7.38
N HIS A 221 11.70 7.17 8.00
CA HIS A 221 12.15 6.04 8.79
C HIS A 221 11.42 4.76 8.38
N GLU A 222 12.18 3.85 7.77
CA GLU A 222 11.81 2.43 7.62
C GLU A 222 12.03 1.76 8.97
N CYS A 223 11.21 2.06 9.97
CA CYS A 223 11.16 1.14 11.10
C CYS A 223 10.46 -0.11 10.59
N ARG A 224 11.23 -1.15 10.29
CA ARG A 224 10.66 -2.51 10.21
C ARG A 224 10.02 -2.91 11.55
N SER A 225 10.41 -2.25 12.64
CA SER A 225 9.78 -2.21 13.95
C SER A 225 8.76 -1.06 14.06
N GLN A 226 7.78 -0.98 13.16
CA GLN A 226 6.61 -0.11 13.40
C GLN A 226 5.92 -0.58 14.68
N SER A 227 5.81 0.29 15.68
CA SER A 227 5.51 -0.08 17.07
C SER A 227 4.04 -0.09 17.45
N TRP A 228 3.13 0.12 16.52
CA TRP A 228 1.73 -0.28 16.72
C TRP A 228 1.57 -1.80 16.91
N TRP A 229 2.64 -2.55 16.66
CA TRP A 229 2.80 -3.98 16.84
C TRP A 229 3.91 -4.20 17.88
N SER A 230 3.54 -4.57 19.10
CA SER A 230 4.49 -5.12 20.07
C SER A 230 4.57 -6.62 19.85
N TRP A 231 5.79 -7.15 19.70
CA TRP A 231 6.08 -8.59 19.80
C TRP A 231 5.61 -9.17 21.13
#